data_AF-A0A954RZN7-F1
#
_entry.id   AF-A0A954RZN7-F1
#
_cell.length_a   1.000
_cell.length_b   1.000
_cell.length_c   1.000
_cell.angle_alpha   90.00
_cell.angle_beta   90.00
_cell.angle_gamma   90.00
#
_symmetry.space_group_name_H-M   'P 1'
#
loop_
_entity.id
_entity.type
_entity.pdbx_description
1 polymer ?
#
loop_
_entity_poly.entity_id
_entity_poly.type
_entity_poly.pdbx_seq_one_letter_code
_entity_poly.pdbx_strand_id
1 'polypeptide(L)'
;MSVKRLMCPGCSAPLTPPEGRTQFFCQFCGATVVVPQEPAPLVDASDDTLHLLPSLDRITIEREGDRLTLSWQWRTWLAFFLIPFALFWNGIVLFIAIGILATGMSFILLFLSLFIGVGAFLIYYAIALLVNGTTVDVENEMITVTHGPLPWKTPSPIPVDDIEQLYVKEKVHRGKDSTSVQYSLDVISKSGRTVTLISGEYDADIPRTIERLLETHLGIADRRVKGEYTG
;
A
#
# COMPACT_ATOMS: atom_id res chain seq x y z
N MET A 1 1.48 37.41 24.07
CA MET A 1 2.06 37.30 22.71
C MET A 1 1.55 38.46 21.87
N SER A 2 2.46 39.26 21.29
CA SER A 2 2.12 40.47 20.53
C SER A 2 1.54 40.09 19.16
N VAL A 3 0.25 40.34 18.92
CA VAL A 3 -0.37 40.13 17.61
C VAL A 3 0.20 41.17 16.66
N LYS A 4 1.14 40.75 15.81
CA LYS A 4 1.77 41.61 14.80
C LYS A 4 0.67 42.07 13.83
N ARG A 5 0.27 43.35 13.90
CA ARG A 5 -0.78 43.91 13.04
C ARG A 5 -0.29 43.88 11.58
N LEU A 6 -1.04 43.19 10.72
CA LEU A 6 -0.81 43.18 9.28
C LEU A 6 -1.22 44.54 8.70
N MET A 7 -0.34 45.14 7.89
CA MET A 7 -0.57 46.42 7.23
C MET A 7 -0.69 46.21 5.72
N CYS A 8 -1.57 46.95 5.07
CA CYS A 8 -1.70 46.91 3.62
C CYS A 8 -0.46 47.49 2.93
N PRO A 9 0.14 46.81 1.94
CA PRO A 9 1.29 47.36 1.21
C PRO A 9 0.92 48.55 0.31
N GLY A 10 -0.35 48.67 -0.10
CA GLY A 10 -0.81 49.76 -0.97
C GLY A 10 -1.21 51.04 -0.24
N CYS A 11 -1.83 50.93 0.94
CA CYS A 11 -2.37 52.10 1.67
C CYS A 11 -1.97 52.18 3.14
N SER A 12 -1.17 51.24 3.63
CA SER A 12 -0.74 51.15 5.03
C SER A 12 -1.86 51.04 6.07
N ALA A 13 -3.11 50.81 5.64
CA ALA A 13 -4.23 50.58 6.53
C ALA A 13 -4.08 49.25 7.29
N PRO A 14 -4.56 49.17 8.55
CA PRO A 14 -4.58 47.92 9.30
C PRO A 14 -5.53 46.91 8.63
N LEU A 15 -5.09 45.67 8.51
CA LEU A 15 -5.84 44.59 7.88
C LEU A 15 -6.30 43.55 8.91
N THR A 16 -7.51 43.04 8.70
CA THR A 16 -8.04 41.86 9.39
C THR A 16 -8.27 40.78 8.34
N PRO A 17 -7.40 39.75 8.25
CA PRO A 17 -7.55 38.70 7.24
C PRO A 17 -8.83 37.88 7.50
N PRO A 18 -9.59 37.51 6.47
CA PRO A 18 -10.68 36.54 6.59
C PRO A 18 -10.13 35.17 6.97
N GLU A 19 -10.81 34.45 7.86
CA GLU A 19 -10.40 33.09 8.26
C GLU A 19 -10.25 32.16 7.04
N GLY A 20 -9.12 31.45 6.97
CA GLY A 20 -8.86 30.42 5.96
C GLY A 20 -8.55 30.91 4.55
N ARG A 21 -8.38 32.23 4.30
CA ARG A 21 -8.03 32.76 2.97
C ARG A 21 -6.61 33.35 2.94
N THR A 22 -5.81 32.87 2.00
CA THR A 22 -4.42 33.32 1.76
C THR A 22 -4.33 34.55 0.85
N GLN A 23 -5.42 34.86 0.16
CA GLN A 23 -5.56 36.02 -0.72
C GLN A 23 -6.89 36.72 -0.46
N PHE A 24 -6.84 38.03 -0.24
CA PHE A 24 -8.03 38.86 -0.05
C PHE A 24 -7.80 40.30 -0.51
N PHE A 25 -8.89 41.05 -0.66
CA PHE A 25 -8.83 42.46 -1.04
C PHE A 25 -8.81 43.35 0.19
N CYS A 26 -7.98 44.40 0.17
CA CYS A 26 -8.00 45.45 1.17
C CYS A 26 -9.33 46.21 1.10
N GLN A 27 -10.06 46.30 2.22
CA GLN A 27 -11.34 46.98 2.29
C GLN A 27 -11.23 48.51 2.13
N PHE A 28 -10.04 49.09 2.30
CA PHE A 28 -9.82 50.54 2.23
C PHE A 28 -9.44 51.03 0.83
N CYS A 29 -8.52 50.34 0.15
CA CYS A 29 -8.00 50.78 -1.15
C CYS A 29 -8.24 49.79 -2.31
N GLY A 30 -8.80 48.61 -2.05
CA GLY A 30 -9.04 47.59 -3.07
C GLY A 30 -7.81 46.82 -3.54
N ALA A 31 -6.62 47.10 -3.00
CA ALA A 31 -5.41 46.37 -3.36
C ALA A 31 -5.51 44.89 -2.96
N THR A 32 -5.06 44.00 -3.85
CA THR A 32 -4.95 42.56 -3.57
C THR A 32 -3.81 42.31 -2.61
N VAL A 33 -4.11 41.68 -1.47
CA VAL A 33 -3.12 41.30 -0.45
C VAL A 33 -2.98 39.78 -0.47
N VAL A 34 -1.74 39.34 -0.69
CA VAL A 34 -1.35 37.94 -0.53
C VAL A 34 -0.60 37.85 0.79
N VAL A 35 -1.12 37.08 1.74
CA VAL A 35 -0.38 36.78 2.97
C VAL A 35 0.65 35.73 2.59
N PRO A 36 1.96 36.00 2.75
CA PRO A 36 2.96 34.96 2.60
C PRO A 36 2.61 33.87 3.61
N GLN A 37 2.18 32.71 3.11
CA GLN A 37 2.21 31.53 3.96
C GLN A 37 3.69 31.30 4.20
N GLU A 38 4.12 31.29 5.46
CA GLU A 38 5.32 30.54 5.78
C GLU A 38 5.12 29.17 5.13
N PRO A 39 6.07 28.70 4.29
CA PRO A 39 6.00 27.32 3.82
C PRO A 39 5.75 26.50 5.07
N ALA A 40 4.69 25.67 5.03
CA ALA A 40 4.35 24.81 6.16
C ALA A 40 5.67 24.27 6.67
N PRO A 41 6.01 24.49 7.96
CA PRO A 41 7.26 24.01 8.49
C PRO A 41 7.35 22.57 8.01
N LEU A 42 8.45 22.21 7.33
CA LEU A 42 8.77 20.82 7.08
C LEU A 42 8.54 20.17 8.43
N VAL A 43 7.43 19.45 8.55
CA VAL A 43 7.11 18.78 9.78
C VAL A 43 8.25 17.81 9.82
N ASP A 44 9.24 18.10 10.67
CA ASP A 44 10.15 17.09 11.14
C ASP A 44 9.20 16.00 11.59
N ALA A 45 9.09 14.95 10.77
CA ALA A 45 8.44 13.71 11.13
C ALA A 45 9.33 13.07 12.21
N SER A 46 9.49 13.79 13.31
CA SER A 46 9.94 13.26 14.58
C SER A 46 8.93 12.17 14.91
N ASP A 47 9.40 10.94 14.79
CA ASP A 47 9.16 9.74 15.60
C ASP A 47 7.77 9.59 16.28
N ASP A 48 7.28 10.61 16.96
CA ASP A 48 6.00 10.65 17.69
C ASP A 48 4.76 10.34 16.85
N THR A 49 4.73 10.65 15.55
CA THR A 49 3.54 10.31 14.72
C THR A 49 3.60 8.88 14.19
N LEU A 50 4.79 8.30 14.10
CA LEU A 50 4.98 6.94 13.60
C LEU A 50 4.50 5.93 14.65
N HIS A 51 4.81 6.14 15.94
CA HIS A 51 4.40 5.29 17.06
C HIS A 51 2.88 5.15 17.27
N LEU A 52 2.08 6.01 16.65
CA LEU A 52 0.62 5.98 16.74
C LEU A 52 -0.02 5.03 15.71
N LEU A 53 0.76 4.40 14.83
CA LEU A 53 0.25 3.46 13.83
C LEU A 53 0.16 2.03 14.42
N PRO A 54 -1.06 1.48 14.64
CA PRO A 54 -1.23 0.16 15.24
C PRO A 54 -0.65 -1.00 14.40
N SER A 55 -0.31 -0.74 13.13
CA SER A 55 0.34 -1.66 12.19
C SER A 55 1.83 -1.90 12.47
N LEU A 56 2.49 -1.07 13.28
CA LEU A 56 3.92 -1.23 13.59
C LEU A 56 4.24 -2.57 14.22
N ASP A 57 3.35 -3.11 15.06
CA ASP A 57 3.54 -4.42 15.69
C ASP A 57 3.61 -5.58 14.69
N ARG A 58 3.15 -5.37 13.45
CA ARG A 58 3.16 -6.39 12.37
C ARG A 58 4.32 -6.24 11.40
N ILE A 59 5.08 -5.14 11.49
CA ILE A 59 6.15 -4.79 10.55
C ILE A 59 7.48 -4.69 11.31
N THR A 60 8.44 -5.52 10.96
CA THR A 60 9.81 -5.39 11.45
C THR A 60 10.53 -4.35 10.60
N ILE A 61 11.08 -3.34 11.26
CA ILE A 61 11.83 -2.25 10.64
C ILE A 61 13.29 -2.38 11.04
N GLU A 62 14.18 -2.47 10.07
CA GLU A 62 15.62 -2.53 10.29
C GLU A 62 16.28 -1.40 9.48
N ARG A 63 17.06 -0.55 10.15
CA ARG A 63 17.80 0.56 9.55
C ARG A 63 19.27 0.37 9.81
N GLU A 64 20.04 0.17 8.74
CA GLU A 64 21.49 0.01 8.81
C GLU A 64 22.16 1.00 7.85
N GLY A 65 22.63 2.14 8.38
CA GLY A 65 23.19 3.21 7.58
C GLY A 65 22.16 3.80 6.61
N ASP A 66 22.39 3.62 5.31
CA ASP A 66 21.52 4.08 4.22
C ASP A 66 20.49 3.02 3.79
N ARG A 67 20.58 1.81 4.34
CA ARG A 67 19.67 0.71 4.02
C ARG A 67 18.44 0.72 4.93
N LEU A 68 17.26 0.60 4.31
CA LEU A 68 16.00 0.40 5.01
C LEU A 68 15.38 -0.94 4.60
N THR A 69 15.22 -1.84 5.58
CA THR A 69 14.51 -3.11 5.37
C THR A 69 13.21 -3.11 6.17
N LEU A 70 12.09 -3.37 5.48
CA LEU A 70 10.76 -3.52 6.05
C LEU A 70 10.29 -4.96 5.78
N SER A 71 9.88 -5.70 6.81
CA SER A 71 9.41 -7.08 6.63
C SER A 71 8.17 -7.42 7.44
N TRP A 72 7.26 -8.22 6.86
CA TRP A 72 6.05 -8.70 7.52
C TRP A 72 5.59 -10.05 6.96
N GLN A 73 4.78 -10.78 7.72
CA GLN A 73 4.26 -12.11 7.36
C GLN A 73 2.84 -12.04 6.75
N TRP A 74 2.50 -13.00 5.89
CA TRP A 74 1.15 -13.12 5.29
C TRP A 74 0.15 -13.89 6.16
N ARG A 75 0.60 -14.32 7.34
CA ARG A 75 -0.11 -15.29 8.16
C ARG A 75 -1.53 -14.83 8.50
N THR A 76 -2.50 -15.55 7.95
CA THR A 76 -3.93 -15.33 8.15
C THR A 76 -4.62 -16.58 8.66
N TRP A 77 -5.68 -16.40 9.45
CA TRP A 77 -6.54 -17.48 9.93
C TRP A 77 -7.19 -18.27 8.79
N LEU A 78 -7.40 -17.63 7.64
CA LEU A 78 -7.95 -18.27 6.45
C LEU A 78 -7.12 -19.47 5.99
N ALA A 79 -5.80 -19.43 6.15
CA ALA A 79 -4.91 -20.50 5.73
C ALA A 79 -5.17 -21.81 6.51
N PHE A 80 -5.47 -21.72 7.80
CA PHE A 80 -5.80 -22.89 8.62
C PHE A 80 -7.11 -23.56 8.21
N PHE A 81 -8.06 -22.80 7.66
CA PHE A 81 -9.29 -23.33 7.11
C PHE A 81 -9.09 -23.92 5.70
N LEU A 82 -8.29 -23.25 4.86
CA LEU A 82 -8.06 -23.66 3.47
C LEU A 82 -7.34 -24.99 3.34
N ILE A 83 -6.38 -25.32 4.22
CA ILE A 83 -5.63 -26.58 4.14
C ILE A 83 -6.52 -27.82 4.26
N PRO A 84 -7.28 -28.03 5.35
CA PRO A 84 -8.13 -29.22 5.48
C PRO A 84 -9.24 -29.24 4.42
N PHE A 85 -9.78 -28.08 4.06
CA PHE A 85 -10.76 -27.95 2.97
C PHE A 85 -10.17 -28.43 1.64
N ALA A 86 -8.98 -27.95 1.27
CA ALA A 86 -8.34 -28.33 0.02
C ALA A 86 -7.95 -29.81 0.02
N LEU A 87 -7.44 -30.36 1.12
CA LEU A 87 -7.15 -31.79 1.24
C LEU A 87 -8.40 -32.65 1.06
N PHE A 88 -9.51 -32.28 1.71
CA PHE A 88 -10.78 -32.97 1.58
C PHE A 88 -11.33 -32.89 0.14
N TRP A 89 -11.30 -31.71 -0.47
CA TRP A 89 -11.68 -31.49 -1.86
C TRP A 89 -10.88 -32.35 -2.83
N ASN A 90 -9.55 -32.32 -2.74
CA ASN A 90 -8.67 -33.15 -3.57
C ASN A 90 -8.93 -34.65 -3.35
N GLY A 91 -9.21 -35.08 -2.12
CA GLY A 91 -9.56 -36.46 -1.81
C GLY A 91 -10.82 -36.93 -2.54
N ILE A 92 -11.88 -36.12 -2.53
CA ILE A 92 -13.12 -36.41 -3.26
C ILE A 92 -12.87 -36.49 -4.77
N VAL A 93 -12.20 -35.48 -5.32
CA VAL A 93 -11.91 -35.41 -6.76
C VAL A 93 -11.08 -36.61 -7.21
N LEU A 94 -10.06 -36.98 -6.43
CA LEU A 94 -9.21 -38.13 -6.70
C LEU A 94 -9.99 -39.45 -6.62
N PHE A 95 -10.85 -39.61 -5.61
CA PHE A 95 -11.70 -40.80 -5.47
C PHE A 95 -12.63 -40.97 -6.68
N ILE A 96 -13.27 -39.89 -7.13
CA ILE A 96 -14.12 -39.89 -8.33
C ILE A 96 -13.28 -40.21 -9.58
N ALA A 97 -12.11 -39.61 -9.71
CA ALA A 97 -11.21 -39.85 -10.85
C ALA A 97 -10.79 -41.31 -10.95
N ILE A 98 -10.47 -41.97 -9.83
CA ILE A 98 -10.13 -43.41 -9.80
C ILE A 98 -11.33 -44.26 -10.25
N GLY A 99 -12.54 -43.94 -9.79
CA GLY A 99 -13.75 -44.65 -10.23
C GLY A 99 -14.00 -44.51 -11.74
N ILE A 100 -13.80 -43.31 -12.28
CA ILE A 100 -13.97 -43.04 -13.72
C ILE A 100 -12.87 -43.68 -14.56
N LEU A 101 -11.66 -43.80 -14.05
CA LEU A 101 -10.56 -44.48 -14.74
C LEU A 101 -10.93 -45.93 -15.11
N ALA A 102 -11.65 -46.63 -14.23
CA ALA A 102 -12.14 -47.99 -14.49
C ALA A 102 -13.20 -48.08 -15.62
N THR A 103 -13.86 -46.97 -15.95
CA THR A 103 -14.91 -46.93 -16.99
C THR A 103 -14.38 -46.57 -18.38
N GLY A 104 -13.11 -46.16 -18.50
CA GLY A 104 -12.50 -45.76 -19.78
C GLY A 104 -12.95 -44.41 -20.34
N MET A 105 -13.70 -43.60 -19.57
CA MET A 105 -14.20 -42.29 -20.02
C MET A 105 -13.12 -41.18 -19.90
N SER A 106 -12.12 -41.22 -20.79
CA SER A 106 -10.94 -40.33 -20.74
C SER A 106 -11.24 -38.83 -20.80
N PHE A 107 -12.34 -38.42 -21.45
CA PHE A 107 -12.71 -37.00 -21.52
C PHE A 107 -13.07 -36.42 -20.14
N ILE A 108 -13.73 -37.22 -19.29
CA ILE A 108 -14.12 -36.77 -17.94
C ILE A 108 -12.87 -36.65 -17.05
N LEU A 109 -11.87 -37.51 -17.24
CA LEU A 109 -10.59 -37.41 -16.54
C LEU A 109 -9.83 -36.13 -16.88
N LEU A 110 -9.85 -35.69 -18.15
CA LEU A 110 -9.26 -34.42 -18.55
C LEU A 110 -9.90 -33.26 -17.79
N PHE A 111 -11.23 -33.26 -17.68
CA PHE A 111 -11.96 -32.25 -16.92
C PHE A 111 -11.63 -32.30 -15.43
N LEU A 112 -11.58 -33.49 -14.83
CA LEU A 112 -11.21 -33.68 -13.41
C LEU A 112 -9.78 -33.22 -13.11
N SER A 113 -8.85 -33.34 -14.06
CA SER A 113 -7.46 -32.90 -13.85
C SER A 113 -7.37 -31.40 -13.56
N LEU A 114 -8.27 -30.58 -14.12
CA LEU A 114 -8.36 -29.14 -13.78
C LEU A 114 -8.72 -28.92 -12.32
N PHE A 115 -9.67 -29.70 -11.78
CA PHE A 115 -10.08 -29.60 -10.37
C PHE A 115 -8.98 -30.06 -9.41
N ILE A 116 -8.22 -31.09 -9.79
CA ILE A 116 -7.01 -31.50 -9.06
C ILE A 116 -5.98 -30.37 -9.10
N GLY A 117 -5.77 -29.74 -10.25
CA GLY A 117 -4.86 -28.60 -10.39
C GLY A 117 -5.26 -27.42 -9.50
N VAL A 118 -6.54 -27.06 -9.48
CA VAL A 118 -7.08 -26.02 -8.58
C VAL A 118 -6.88 -26.41 -7.12
N GLY A 119 -7.19 -27.66 -6.77
CA GLY A 119 -7.00 -28.16 -5.41
C GLY A 119 -5.54 -28.14 -4.96
N ALA A 120 -4.60 -28.54 -5.82
CA ALA A 120 -3.17 -28.48 -5.55
C ALA A 120 -2.69 -27.04 -5.39
N PHE A 121 -3.16 -26.13 -6.24
CA PHE A 121 -2.89 -24.69 -6.12
C PHE A 121 -3.39 -24.12 -4.80
N LEU A 122 -4.60 -24.50 -4.35
CA LEU A 122 -5.14 -24.04 -3.06
C LEU A 122 -4.28 -24.52 -1.87
N ILE A 123 -3.77 -25.75 -1.91
CA ILE A 123 -2.84 -26.24 -0.89
C ILE A 123 -1.56 -25.42 -0.90
N TYR A 124 -0.95 -25.23 -2.09
CA TYR A 124 0.25 -24.41 -2.25
C TYR A 124 0.05 -22.98 -1.70
N TYR A 125 -1.05 -22.35 -2.10
CA TYR A 125 -1.42 -21.00 -1.68
C TYR A 125 -1.62 -20.92 -0.17
N ALA A 126 -2.30 -21.88 0.45
CA ALA A 126 -2.52 -21.88 1.89
C ALA A 126 -1.21 -22.06 2.67
N ILE A 127 -0.29 -22.89 2.18
CA ILE A 127 1.05 -23.01 2.78
C ILE A 127 1.82 -21.69 2.61
N ALA A 128 1.79 -21.08 1.42
CA ALA A 128 2.42 -19.78 1.18
C ALA A 128 1.87 -18.70 2.12
N LEU A 129 0.57 -18.64 2.37
CA LEU A 129 -0.01 -17.72 3.35
C LEU A 129 0.53 -17.93 4.78
N LEU A 130 0.88 -19.17 5.17
CA LEU A 130 1.41 -19.45 6.52
C LEU A 130 2.88 -19.11 6.68
N VAL A 131 3.69 -19.36 5.65
CA VAL A 131 5.15 -19.29 5.75
C VAL A 131 5.74 -18.07 5.07
N ASN A 132 5.09 -17.52 4.04
CA ASN A 132 5.65 -16.41 3.32
C ASN A 132 5.54 -15.11 4.11
N GLY A 133 6.56 -14.30 3.91
CA GLY A 133 6.54 -12.88 4.19
C GLY A 133 6.87 -12.07 2.96
N THR A 134 6.62 -10.76 3.07
CA THR A 134 7.16 -9.77 2.14
C THR A 134 8.28 -9.03 2.83
N THR A 135 9.36 -8.79 2.09
CA THR A 135 10.43 -7.88 2.48
C THR A 135 10.55 -6.80 1.42
N VAL A 136 10.51 -5.53 1.84
CA VAL A 136 10.82 -4.37 1.03
C VAL A 136 12.17 -3.85 1.50
N ASP A 137 13.12 -3.80 0.58
CA ASP A 137 14.49 -3.38 0.84
C ASP A 137 14.82 -2.17 -0.02
N VAL A 138 15.36 -1.14 0.61
CA VAL A 138 15.91 0.05 -0.05
C VAL A 138 17.41 -0.01 0.14
N GLU A 139 18.12 -0.39 -0.92
CA GLU A 139 19.57 -0.54 -0.93
C GLU A 139 20.13 -0.10 -2.29
N ASN A 140 21.30 0.54 -2.31
CA ASN A 140 22.00 0.95 -3.54
C ASN A 140 21.11 1.76 -4.51
N GLU A 141 20.34 2.72 -3.98
CA GLU A 141 19.40 3.54 -4.77
C GLU A 141 18.32 2.73 -5.51
N MET A 142 18.00 1.52 -5.04
CA MET A 142 16.97 0.65 -5.60
C MET A 142 15.98 0.20 -4.52
N ILE A 143 14.70 0.20 -4.86
CA ILE A 143 13.66 -0.48 -4.07
C ILE A 143 13.44 -1.87 -4.64
N THR A 144 13.60 -2.88 -3.80
CA THR A 144 13.37 -4.28 -4.15
C THR A 144 12.31 -4.88 -3.25
N VAL A 145 11.35 -5.60 -3.83
CA VAL A 145 10.34 -6.35 -3.09
C VAL A 145 10.56 -7.84 -3.31
N THR A 146 10.66 -8.59 -2.21
CA THR A 146 10.83 -10.03 -2.23
C THR A 146 9.74 -10.73 -1.45
N HIS A 147 9.40 -11.93 -1.90
CA HIS A 147 8.47 -12.83 -1.21
C HIS A 147 9.17 -14.17 -1.01
N GLY A 148 9.10 -14.70 0.21
CA GLY A 148 9.74 -15.96 0.54
C GLY A 148 9.29 -16.49 1.88
N PRO A 149 9.55 -17.78 2.19
CA PRO A 149 10.50 -18.65 1.50
C PRO A 149 9.96 -19.39 0.26
N LEU A 150 8.63 -19.50 0.07
CA LEU A 150 8.06 -20.14 -1.11
C LEU A 150 8.00 -19.17 -2.30
N PRO A 151 8.26 -19.65 -3.53
CA PRO A 151 8.23 -18.81 -4.72
C PRO A 151 6.89 -18.08 -4.90
N TRP A 152 6.96 -16.76 -4.94
CA TRP A 152 5.80 -15.95 -5.31
C TRP A 152 6.23 -14.85 -6.26
N LYS A 153 5.29 -14.38 -7.08
CA LYS A 153 5.58 -13.34 -8.07
C LYS A 153 5.92 -12.04 -7.34
N THR A 154 7.12 -11.52 -7.59
CA THR A 154 7.58 -10.22 -7.11
C THR A 154 7.56 -9.18 -8.24
N PRO A 155 7.39 -7.89 -7.93
CA PRO A 155 7.58 -6.82 -8.91
C PRO A 155 9.06 -6.68 -9.28
N SER A 156 9.34 -6.03 -10.40
CA SER A 156 10.71 -5.69 -10.80
C SER A 156 11.29 -4.62 -9.85
N PRO A 157 12.61 -4.64 -9.58
CA PRO A 157 13.26 -3.58 -8.83
C PRO A 157 13.03 -2.21 -9.45
N ILE A 158 12.86 -1.18 -8.62
CA ILE A 158 12.55 0.19 -9.03
C ILE A 158 13.71 1.11 -8.60
N PRO A 159 14.36 1.85 -9.52
CA PRO A 159 15.34 2.87 -9.13
C PRO A 159 14.67 3.97 -8.31
N VAL A 160 15.27 4.35 -7.18
CA VAL A 160 14.80 5.44 -6.32
C VAL A 160 14.71 6.74 -7.12
N ASP A 161 15.69 6.99 -7.97
CA ASP A 161 15.71 8.15 -8.87
C ASP A 161 14.58 8.18 -9.89
N ASP A 162 13.92 7.07 -10.17
CA ASP A 162 12.76 7.02 -11.07
C ASP A 162 11.45 7.31 -10.31
N ILE A 163 11.46 7.36 -8.97
CA ILE A 163 10.26 7.55 -8.17
C ILE A 163 9.87 9.02 -8.15
N GLU A 164 8.63 9.31 -8.55
CA GLU A 164 8.03 10.63 -8.42
C GLU A 164 7.16 10.74 -7.16
N GLN A 165 6.38 9.69 -6.87
CA GLN A 165 5.49 9.63 -5.72
C GLN A 165 5.12 8.18 -5.36
N LEU A 166 4.95 7.91 -4.06
CA LEU A 166 4.30 6.70 -3.57
C LEU A 166 2.87 7.06 -3.14
N TYR A 167 1.91 6.16 -3.35
CA TYR A 167 0.54 6.40 -2.89
C TYR A 167 -0.22 5.10 -2.60
N VAL A 168 -1.08 5.12 -1.59
CA VAL A 168 -1.99 4.01 -1.30
C VAL A 168 -3.26 4.11 -2.14
N LYS A 169 -3.59 3.02 -2.83
CA LYS A 169 -4.79 2.89 -3.65
C LYS A 169 -5.79 1.93 -3.04
N GLU A 170 -7.03 2.38 -2.92
CA GLU A 170 -8.16 1.54 -2.54
C GLU A 170 -8.73 0.79 -3.76
N LYS A 171 -8.91 -0.51 -3.63
CA LYS A 171 -9.56 -1.40 -4.60
C LYS A 171 -10.84 -1.94 -3.99
N VAL A 172 -11.96 -1.41 -4.43
CA VAL A 172 -13.30 -1.81 -3.98
C VAL A 172 -13.85 -2.90 -4.90
N HIS A 173 -14.08 -4.09 -4.36
CA HIS A 173 -14.79 -5.17 -5.02
C HIS A 173 -16.25 -5.19 -4.54
N ARG A 174 -17.18 -4.88 -5.45
CA ARG A 174 -18.62 -4.95 -5.16
C ARG A 174 -19.18 -6.28 -5.65
N GLY A 175 -19.56 -7.12 -4.72
CA GLY A 175 -20.39 -8.30 -4.96
C GLY A 175 -21.88 -7.98 -4.88
N LYS A 176 -22.71 -9.00 -5.09
CA LYS A 176 -24.18 -8.89 -5.04
C LYS A 176 -24.69 -8.58 -3.63
N ASP A 177 -24.02 -9.11 -2.60
CA ASP A 177 -24.44 -9.03 -1.19
C ASP A 177 -23.33 -8.51 -0.24
N SER A 178 -22.13 -8.23 -0.75
CA SER A 178 -21.01 -7.73 0.05
C SER A 178 -20.10 -6.80 -0.74
N THR A 179 -19.47 -5.85 -0.03
CA THR A 179 -18.39 -5.02 -0.55
C THR A 179 -17.12 -5.40 0.20
N SER A 180 -16.09 -5.84 -0.51
CA SER A 180 -14.75 -6.03 0.06
C SER A 180 -13.82 -4.95 -0.45
N VAL A 181 -12.94 -4.48 0.42
CA VAL A 181 -11.99 -3.41 0.12
C VAL A 181 -10.58 -3.96 0.33
N GLN A 182 -9.70 -3.70 -0.63
CA GLN A 182 -8.29 -4.09 -0.58
C GLN A 182 -7.43 -2.86 -0.83
N TYR A 183 -6.27 -2.80 -0.18
CA TYR A 183 -5.33 -1.69 -0.35
C TYR A 183 -4.05 -2.16 -1.04
N SER A 184 -3.53 -1.34 -1.96
CA SER A 184 -2.23 -1.56 -2.58
C SER A 184 -1.36 -0.32 -2.47
N LEU A 185 -0.05 -0.51 -2.34
CA LEU A 185 0.93 0.56 -2.43
C LEU A 185 1.42 0.62 -3.87
N ASP A 186 1.15 1.73 -4.54
CA ASP A 186 1.55 1.98 -5.91
C ASP A 186 2.63 3.08 -5.95
N VAL A 187 3.51 2.99 -6.94
CA VAL A 187 4.59 3.94 -7.22
C VAL A 187 4.32 4.58 -8.57
N ILE A 188 4.41 5.90 -8.63
CA ILE A 188 4.43 6.67 -9.87
C ILE A 188 5.88 6.92 -10.23
N SER A 189 6.28 6.44 -11.40
CA SER A 189 7.57 6.75 -12.02
C SER A 189 7.54 8.15 -12.62
N LYS A 190 8.69 8.84 -12.68
CA LYS A 190 8.88 10.12 -13.38
C LYS A 190 8.49 10.06 -14.87
N SER A 191 8.42 8.85 -15.44
CA SER A 191 7.89 8.61 -16.79
C SER A 191 6.35 8.66 -16.89
N GLY A 192 5.64 8.81 -15.77
CA GLY A 192 4.18 8.75 -15.66
C GLY A 192 3.61 7.34 -15.56
N ARG A 193 4.45 6.30 -15.51
CA ARG A 193 4.02 4.90 -15.36
C ARG A 193 3.72 4.58 -13.90
N THR A 194 2.62 3.88 -13.64
CA THR A 194 2.30 3.34 -12.31
C THR A 194 2.76 1.88 -12.20
N VAL A 195 3.43 1.54 -11.09
CA VAL A 195 3.84 0.18 -10.75
C VAL A 195 3.33 -0.14 -9.35
N THR A 196 2.66 -1.28 -9.18
CA THR A 196 2.24 -1.75 -7.85
C THR A 196 3.43 -2.37 -7.14
N LEU A 197 3.84 -1.77 -6.02
CA LEU A 197 4.94 -2.23 -5.18
C LEU A 197 4.47 -3.35 -4.26
N ILE A 198 3.30 -3.16 -3.65
CA ILE A 198 2.70 -4.13 -2.71
C ILE A 198 1.23 -4.30 -3.05
N SER A 199 0.79 -5.55 -3.16
CA SER A 199 -0.63 -5.91 -3.27
C SER A 199 -0.94 -7.15 -2.45
N GLY A 200 -2.15 -7.21 -1.91
CA GLY A 200 -2.61 -8.32 -1.11
C GLY A 200 -3.86 -7.96 -0.32
N GLU A 201 -4.27 -8.88 0.55
CA GLU A 201 -5.34 -8.66 1.51
C GLU A 201 -4.76 -7.95 2.74
N TYR A 202 -4.43 -6.67 2.55
CA TYR A 202 -3.96 -5.79 3.62
C TYR A 202 -5.05 -4.80 3.99
N ASP A 203 -5.16 -4.51 5.28
CA ASP A 203 -5.85 -3.32 5.78
C ASP A 203 -5.08 -2.05 5.35
N ALA A 204 -5.74 -0.89 5.33
CA ALA A 204 -5.13 0.37 4.89
C ALA A 204 -3.86 0.74 5.69
N ASP A 205 -3.79 0.32 6.95
CA ASP A 205 -2.73 0.70 7.87
C ASP A 205 -1.34 0.23 7.40
N ILE A 206 -1.23 -1.00 6.88
CA ILE A 206 0.07 -1.55 6.45
C ILE A 206 0.63 -0.77 5.25
N PRO A 207 -0.06 -0.64 4.10
CA PRO A 207 0.43 0.13 2.97
C PRO A 207 0.76 1.58 3.31
N ARG A 208 -0.03 2.24 4.18
CA ARG A 208 0.22 3.63 4.61
C ARG A 208 1.43 3.77 5.51
N THR A 209 1.65 2.80 6.39
CA THR A 209 2.85 2.79 7.24
C THR A 209 4.09 2.65 6.38
N ILE A 210 4.04 1.76 5.39
CA ILE A 210 5.15 1.52 4.47
C ILE A 210 5.40 2.74 3.58
N GLU A 211 4.36 3.34 3.02
CA GLU A 211 4.42 4.61 2.28
C GLU A 211 5.17 5.68 3.07
N ARG A 212 4.71 6.00 4.29
CA ARG A 212 5.35 7.02 5.13
C ARG A 212 6.80 6.70 5.47
N LEU A 213 7.10 5.44 5.77
CA LEU A 213 8.46 4.99 6.07
C LEU A 213 9.39 5.16 4.87
N LEU A 214 8.93 4.79 3.67
CA LEU A 214 9.68 4.94 2.43
C LEU A 214 9.86 6.42 2.07
N GLU A 215 8.81 7.23 2.12
CA GLU A 215 8.89 8.66 1.81
C GLU A 215 9.84 9.40 2.77
N THR A 216 9.75 9.09 4.07
CA THR A 216 10.64 9.66 5.09
C THR A 216 12.09 9.27 4.84
N HIS A 217 12.36 8.00 4.52
CA HIS A 217 13.71 7.50 4.26
C HIS A 217 14.30 8.07 2.97
N LEU A 218 13.48 8.24 1.93
CA LEU A 218 13.90 8.71 0.62
C LEU A 218 13.87 10.24 0.46
N GLY A 219 13.36 10.97 1.47
CA GLY A 219 13.19 12.42 1.40
C GLY A 219 12.17 12.88 0.35
N ILE A 220 11.19 12.03 0.03
CA ILE A 220 10.12 12.35 -0.92
C ILE A 220 9.05 13.14 -0.18
N ALA A 221 8.68 14.31 -0.71
CA ALA A 221 7.61 15.12 -0.16
C ALA A 221 6.24 14.57 -0.57
N ASP A 222 5.44 14.16 0.42
CA ASP A 222 4.08 13.65 0.21
C ASP A 222 3.19 14.65 -0.54
N ARG A 223 2.55 14.17 -1.60
CA ARG A 223 1.65 14.92 -2.47
C ARG A 223 0.43 14.08 -2.81
N ARG A 224 -0.74 14.66 -2.59
CA ARG A 224 -2.02 14.01 -2.92
C ARG A 224 -2.08 13.58 -4.38
N VAL A 225 -2.33 12.29 -4.59
CA VAL A 225 -2.53 11.69 -5.91
C VAL A 225 -4.02 11.49 -6.18
N LYS A 226 -4.46 11.75 -7.42
CA LYS A 226 -5.85 11.50 -7.82
C LYS A 226 -6.17 10.00 -7.73
N GLY A 227 -7.07 9.62 -6.83
CA GLY A 227 -7.46 8.22 -6.61
C GLY A 227 -6.73 7.54 -5.44
N GLU A 228 -5.95 8.30 -4.69
CA GLU A 228 -5.37 7.90 -3.41
C GLU A 228 -6.44 7.72 -2.33
N TYR A 229 -6.20 6.76 -1.45
CA TYR A 229 -7.00 6.56 -0.25
C TYR A 229 -6.71 7.64 0.80
N THR A 230 -7.73 8.41 1.18
CA THR A 230 -7.59 9.58 2.09
C THR A 230 -8.00 9.31 3.54
N GLY A 231 -8.12 8.05 3.96
CA GLY A 231 -8.58 7.70 5.31
C GLY A 231 -7.53 7.84 6.38
#